data_AF-A0A7S1L8U6-F1
#
_entry.id   AF-A0A7S1L8U6-F1
#
_cell.length_a   1.000
_cell.length_b   1.000
_cell.length_c   1.000
_cell.angle_alpha   90.00
_cell.angle_beta   90.00
_cell.angle_gamma   90.00
#
_symmetry.space_group_name_H-M   'P 1'
#
loop_
_entity.id
_entity.type
_entity.pdbx_description
1 polymer ?
#
loop_
_entity_poly.entity_id
_entity_poly.type
_entity_poly.pdbx_seq_one_letter_code
_entity_poly.pdbx_strand_id
1 'polypeptide(L)'
;DALKGIKPSMEQHQKGGRIHGAPFVLLGHSIGCLVVMGLAKRLRDEFGLEPAAVVMLDRAAPHVPLHSEYGQKYRDESPWDFMRDYNEMVYNTAKGASAEKGERMIKMWVDDVKIGSDTRPLGFHQFKCDVLLLRGLRNLGLESMKDSGDPAMMKRHAIRDKLMGSPPGWAMDCSPEQYEEWQKWTDGEFLMKDIDADHVGIKSHKDALAAIWEFLKDKRAPDPKPRA
;
A
#
# COMPACT_ATOMS: atom_id res chain seq x y z
N ASP A 1 -2.17 -15.55 5.57
CA ASP A 1 -2.61 -14.79 6.75
C ASP A 1 -1.41 -14.19 7.46
N ALA A 2 -1.29 -12.86 7.50
CA ALA A 2 -0.20 -12.14 8.16
C ALA A 2 -0.20 -12.36 9.68
N LEU A 3 -1.38 -12.49 10.31
CA LEU A 3 -1.47 -12.64 11.76
C LEU A 3 -0.80 -13.93 12.24
N LYS A 4 -0.95 -15.03 11.48
CA LYS A 4 -0.35 -16.32 11.81
C LYS A 4 1.17 -16.22 12.04
N GLY A 5 1.85 -15.36 11.27
CA GLY A 5 3.30 -15.17 11.38
C GLY A 5 3.72 -14.39 12.63
N ILE A 6 2.90 -13.45 13.11
CA ILE A 6 3.24 -12.57 14.25
C ILE A 6 2.54 -12.97 15.56
N LYS A 7 1.58 -13.89 15.51
CA LYS A 7 0.76 -14.29 16.65
C LYS A 7 1.58 -14.66 17.90
N PRO A 8 2.67 -15.45 17.83
CA PRO A 8 3.47 -15.75 19.01
C PRO A 8 4.05 -14.51 19.70
N SER A 9 4.47 -13.50 18.92
CA SER A 9 4.96 -12.23 19.45
C SER A 9 3.83 -11.42 20.08
N MET A 10 2.66 -11.36 19.43
CA MET A 10 1.50 -10.63 19.97
C MET A 10 0.97 -11.25 21.26
N GLU A 11 1.02 -12.58 21.38
CA GLU A 11 0.70 -13.28 22.63
C GLU A 11 1.70 -12.95 23.74
N GLN A 12 3.00 -12.85 23.44
CA GLN A 12 4.00 -12.38 24.42
C GLN A 12 3.74 -10.93 24.83
N HIS A 13 3.36 -10.07 23.88
CA HIS A 13 3.03 -8.69 24.17
C HIS A 13 1.83 -8.59 25.12
N GLN A 14 0.76 -9.33 24.85
CA GLN A 14 -0.45 -9.34 25.68
C GLN A 14 -0.23 -9.97 27.07
N LYS A 15 0.47 -11.10 27.16
CA LYS A 15 0.52 -11.95 28.38
C LYS A 15 1.69 -11.64 29.33
N GLY A 16 2.27 -10.44 29.29
CA GLY A 16 3.36 -10.10 30.19
C GLY A 16 4.72 -10.73 29.82
N GLY A 17 4.91 -11.12 28.56
CA GLY A 17 6.15 -11.70 28.06
C GLY A 17 7.26 -10.66 27.83
N ARG A 18 8.32 -11.07 27.13
CA ARG A 18 9.55 -10.26 26.93
C ARG A 18 9.30 -8.88 26.32
N ILE A 19 8.28 -8.75 25.47
CA ILE A 19 7.94 -7.51 24.76
C ILE A 19 6.64 -6.88 25.29
N HIS A 20 6.19 -7.27 26.48
CA HIS A 20 4.99 -6.71 27.08
C HIS A 20 5.07 -5.18 27.19
N GLY A 21 4.02 -4.51 26.71
CA GLY A 21 3.93 -3.06 26.73
C GLY A 21 4.90 -2.33 25.79
N ALA A 22 5.72 -3.05 25.01
CA ALA A 22 6.63 -2.41 24.07
C ALA A 22 5.83 -1.77 22.92
N PRO A 23 6.09 -0.51 22.54
CA PRO A 23 5.48 0.06 21.34
C PRO A 23 5.88 -0.74 20.11
N PHE A 24 4.94 -0.95 19.20
CA PHE A 24 5.20 -1.55 17.90
C PHE A 24 4.58 -0.69 16.80
N VAL A 25 5.15 -0.81 15.60
CA VAL A 25 4.75 -0.04 14.43
C VAL A 25 4.35 -1.02 13.35
N LEU A 26 3.31 -0.69 12.60
CA LEU A 26 2.97 -1.41 11.37
C LEU A 26 3.40 -0.59 10.17
N LEU A 27 3.99 -1.26 9.18
CA LEU A 27 4.40 -0.63 7.93
C LEU A 27 3.83 -1.44 6.77
N GLY A 28 3.17 -0.74 5.84
CA GLY A 28 2.63 -1.31 4.62
C GLY A 28 3.16 -0.59 3.39
N HIS A 29 3.37 -1.32 2.31
CA HIS A 29 3.68 -0.77 0.99
C HIS A 29 2.65 -1.25 -0.02
N SER A 30 2.13 -0.35 -0.85
CA SER A 30 1.12 -0.68 -1.85
C SER A 30 -0.08 -1.39 -1.20
N ILE A 31 -0.51 -2.54 -1.72
CA ILE A 31 -1.53 -3.44 -1.13
C ILE A 31 -1.25 -3.78 0.34
N GLY A 32 0.03 -3.81 0.75
CA GLY A 32 0.43 -4.02 2.15
C GLY A 32 -0.16 -3.00 3.11
N CYS A 33 -0.48 -1.78 2.67
CA CYS A 33 -1.18 -0.79 3.49
C CYS A 33 -2.60 -1.26 3.88
N LEU A 34 -3.29 -1.96 2.98
CA LEU A 34 -4.61 -2.54 3.25
C LEU A 34 -4.50 -3.76 4.18
N VAL A 35 -3.44 -4.55 4.03
CA VAL A 35 -3.14 -5.68 4.93
C VAL A 35 -2.87 -5.18 6.34
N VAL A 36 -2.08 -4.11 6.50
CA VAL A 36 -1.83 -3.46 7.79
C VAL A 36 -3.13 -3.03 8.46
N MET A 37 -4.09 -2.52 7.69
CA MET A 37 -5.39 -2.14 8.26
C MET A 37 -6.17 -3.32 8.81
N GLY A 38 -6.28 -4.40 8.04
CA GLY A 38 -6.93 -5.63 8.51
C GLY A 38 -6.20 -6.23 9.70
N LEU A 39 -4.87 -6.18 9.70
CA LEU A 39 -4.04 -6.68 10.78
C LEU A 39 -4.24 -5.88 12.07
N ALA A 40 -4.19 -4.55 12.02
CA ALA A 40 -4.40 -3.69 13.19
C ALA A 40 -5.77 -3.92 13.83
N LYS A 41 -6.83 -4.02 13.02
CA LYS A 41 -8.16 -4.39 13.52
C LYS A 41 -8.16 -5.71 14.27
N ARG A 42 -7.55 -6.75 13.69
CA ARG A 42 -7.47 -8.07 14.35
C ARG A 42 -6.62 -8.04 15.60
N LEU A 43 -5.53 -7.27 15.63
CA LEU A 43 -4.71 -7.12 16.84
C LEU A 43 -5.50 -6.48 17.99
N ARG A 44 -6.32 -5.46 17.69
CA ARG A 44 -7.22 -4.89 18.69
C ARG A 44 -8.28 -5.90 19.13
N ASP A 45 -8.99 -6.51 18.18
CA ASP A 45 -10.15 -7.34 18.48
C ASP A 45 -9.74 -8.66 19.19
N GLU A 46 -8.59 -9.26 18.81
CA GLU A 46 -8.12 -10.54 19.36
C GLU A 46 -7.20 -10.35 20.59
N PHE A 47 -6.41 -9.27 20.66
CA PHE A 47 -5.38 -9.10 21.69
C PHE A 47 -5.54 -7.83 22.54
N GLY A 48 -6.45 -6.91 22.19
CA GLY A 48 -6.53 -5.59 22.83
C GLY A 48 -5.30 -4.72 22.56
N LEU A 49 -4.57 -4.99 21.48
CA LEU A 49 -3.33 -4.30 21.13
C LEU A 49 -3.54 -3.29 20.00
N GLU A 50 -2.96 -2.10 20.16
CA GLU A 50 -2.94 -1.04 19.16
C GLU A 50 -1.48 -0.69 18.81
N PRO A 51 -1.17 -0.40 17.53
CA PRO A 51 0.15 0.09 17.16
C PRO A 51 0.40 1.48 17.75
N ALA A 52 1.67 1.80 18.01
CA ALA A 52 2.08 3.13 18.46
C ALA A 52 2.15 4.15 17.31
N ALA A 53 2.31 3.66 16.08
CA ALA A 53 2.26 4.43 14.85
C ALA A 53 2.08 3.48 13.65
N VAL A 54 1.68 4.04 12.51
CA VAL A 54 1.57 3.30 11.25
C VAL A 54 2.23 4.08 10.11
N VAL A 55 2.91 3.36 9.23
CA VAL A 55 3.57 3.91 8.04
C VAL A 55 2.95 3.29 6.79
N MET A 56 2.43 4.13 5.90
CA MET A 56 1.87 3.75 4.61
C MET A 56 2.79 4.23 3.50
N LEU A 57 3.21 3.32 2.63
CA LEU A 57 4.04 3.63 1.47
C LEU A 57 3.20 3.52 0.21
N ASP A 58 2.91 4.66 -0.38
CA ASP A 58 2.42 4.84 -1.74
C ASP A 58 1.15 4.03 -2.08
N ARG A 59 0.11 4.17 -1.24
CA ARG A 59 -1.24 3.64 -1.48
C ARG A 59 -2.29 4.62 -0.95
N ALA A 60 -3.39 4.82 -1.68
CA ALA A 60 -4.55 5.57 -1.20
C ALA A 60 -5.27 4.89 -0.02
N ALA A 61 -6.21 5.62 0.57
CA ALA A 61 -6.99 5.17 1.71
C ALA A 61 -7.80 3.88 1.42
N PRO A 62 -8.14 3.04 2.42
CA PRO A 62 -8.76 1.74 2.21
C PRO A 62 -10.12 1.72 1.50
N HIS A 63 -10.85 2.84 1.48
CA HIS A 63 -12.11 2.93 0.73
C HIS A 63 -11.90 3.25 -0.77
N VAL A 64 -10.68 3.58 -1.18
CA VAL A 64 -10.35 3.90 -2.58
C VAL A 64 -9.92 2.62 -3.31
N PRO A 65 -10.68 2.15 -4.30
CA PRO A 65 -10.29 0.95 -5.05
C PRO A 65 -9.04 1.25 -5.91
N LEU A 66 -8.16 0.27 -6.08
CA LEU A 66 -7.01 0.41 -6.99
C LEU A 66 -7.45 0.51 -8.45
N HIS A 67 -8.47 -0.26 -8.84
CA HIS A 67 -9.00 -0.31 -10.20
C HIS A 67 -10.46 0.12 -10.22
N SER A 68 -10.86 0.82 -11.29
CA SER A 68 -12.27 1.10 -11.60
C SER A 68 -13.07 -0.20 -11.78
N GLU A 69 -14.39 -0.11 -11.83
CA GLU A 69 -15.23 -1.28 -12.17
C GLU A 69 -14.86 -1.87 -13.53
N TYR A 70 -14.52 -1.02 -14.51
CA TYR A 70 -14.03 -1.46 -15.82
C TYR A 70 -12.69 -2.21 -15.68
N GLY A 71 -11.74 -1.66 -14.94
CA GLY A 71 -10.44 -2.29 -14.72
C GLY A 71 -10.54 -3.64 -14.00
N GLN A 72 -11.45 -3.75 -13.01
CA GLN A 72 -11.72 -5.00 -12.31
C GLN A 72 -12.31 -6.06 -13.25
N LYS A 73 -13.29 -5.68 -14.08
CA LYS A 73 -13.86 -6.58 -15.08
C LYS A 73 -12.82 -7.03 -16.10
N TYR A 74 -12.04 -6.09 -16.65
CA TYR A 74 -10.99 -6.39 -17.64
C TYR A 74 -9.91 -7.32 -17.07
N ARG A 75 -9.50 -7.11 -15.81
CA ARG A 75 -8.60 -8.01 -15.08
C ARG A 75 -9.14 -9.44 -15.02
N ASP A 76 -10.41 -9.59 -14.70
CA ASP A 76 -11.02 -10.90 -14.46
C ASP A 76 -11.32 -11.65 -15.77
N GLU A 77 -11.71 -10.93 -16.82
CA GLU A 77 -12.03 -11.50 -18.13
C GLU A 77 -10.80 -11.70 -19.04
N SER A 78 -9.75 -10.89 -18.88
CA SER A 78 -8.59 -10.87 -19.79
C SER A 78 -7.29 -10.57 -19.03
N PRO A 79 -6.86 -11.47 -18.12
CA PRO A 79 -5.78 -11.19 -17.17
C PRO A 79 -4.43 -10.85 -17.84
N TRP A 80 -4.12 -11.47 -18.98
CA TRP A 80 -2.90 -11.16 -19.74
C TRP A 80 -2.92 -9.76 -20.35
N ASP A 81 -4.04 -9.38 -20.97
CA ASP A 81 -4.18 -8.06 -21.60
C ASP A 81 -4.26 -6.96 -20.54
N PHE A 82 -4.97 -7.22 -19.43
CA PHE A 82 -4.95 -6.36 -18.25
C PHE A 82 -3.53 -6.13 -17.75
N MET A 83 -2.74 -7.19 -17.55
CA MET A 83 -1.37 -7.04 -17.07
C MET A 83 -0.46 -6.33 -18.07
N ARG A 84 -0.66 -6.49 -19.38
CA ARG A 84 0.05 -5.70 -20.40
C ARG A 84 -0.19 -4.21 -20.21
N ASP A 85 -1.44 -3.82 -20.02
CA ASP A 85 -1.86 -2.42 -19.99
C ASP A 85 -1.61 -1.76 -18.61
N TYR A 86 -1.74 -2.54 -17.53
CA TYR A 86 -1.52 -2.10 -16.15
C TYR A 86 -0.04 -2.14 -15.74
N ASN A 87 0.65 -3.27 -15.94
CA ASN A 87 2.02 -3.48 -15.49
C ASN A 87 2.84 -4.25 -16.54
N GLU A 88 3.25 -3.51 -17.57
CA GLU A 88 4.00 -3.99 -18.73
C GLU A 88 5.28 -4.77 -18.36
N MET A 89 5.96 -4.40 -17.27
CA MET A 89 7.15 -5.09 -16.79
C MET A 89 6.82 -6.53 -16.35
N VAL A 90 5.73 -6.72 -15.59
CA VAL A 90 5.27 -8.05 -15.19
C VAL A 90 4.79 -8.84 -16.41
N TYR A 91 4.04 -8.22 -17.31
CA TYR A 91 3.61 -8.86 -18.56
C TYR A 91 4.79 -9.38 -19.38
N ASN A 92 5.79 -8.53 -19.65
CA ASN A 92 6.96 -8.91 -20.43
C ASN A 92 7.79 -10.00 -19.74
N THR A 93 7.92 -9.93 -18.41
CA THR A 93 8.60 -10.97 -17.61
C THR A 93 7.88 -12.31 -17.71
N ALA A 94 6.55 -12.32 -17.57
CA ALA A 94 5.74 -13.54 -17.69
C ALA A 94 5.77 -14.11 -19.11
N LYS A 95 5.69 -13.25 -20.12
CA LYS A 95 5.76 -13.63 -21.54
C LYS A 95 7.10 -14.24 -21.94
N GLY A 96 8.20 -13.78 -21.33
CA GLY A 96 9.54 -14.34 -21.55
C GLY A 96 9.80 -15.66 -20.81
N ALA A 97 8.89 -16.10 -19.94
CA ALA A 97 9.00 -17.38 -19.24
C ALA A 97 8.40 -18.54 -20.07
N SER A 98 8.54 -19.78 -19.59
CA SER A 98 7.78 -20.90 -20.15
C SER A 98 6.27 -20.67 -19.97
N ALA A 99 5.43 -21.23 -20.85
CA ALA A 99 3.98 -21.05 -20.80
C ALA A 99 3.40 -21.29 -19.39
N GLU A 100 3.70 -22.43 -18.77
CA GLU A 100 3.23 -22.75 -17.41
C GLU A 100 3.73 -21.74 -16.35
N LYS A 101 4.98 -21.28 -16.45
CA LYS A 101 5.54 -20.30 -15.51
C LYS A 101 4.94 -18.91 -15.71
N GLY A 102 4.70 -18.50 -16.96
CA GLY A 102 4.04 -17.26 -17.32
C GLY A 102 2.62 -17.21 -16.77
N GLU A 103 1.82 -18.25 -16.99
CA GLU A 103 0.44 -18.35 -16.47
C GLU A 103 0.38 -18.25 -14.94
N ARG A 104 1.26 -18.98 -14.24
CA ARG A 104 1.33 -18.89 -12.77
C ARG A 104 1.70 -17.48 -12.30
N MET A 105 2.61 -16.80 -13.00
CA MET A 105 3.02 -15.44 -12.67
C MET A 105 1.87 -14.45 -12.86
N ILE A 106 1.20 -14.49 -14.01
CA ILE A 106 0.05 -13.62 -14.28
C ILE A 106 -1.07 -13.87 -13.27
N LYS A 107 -1.40 -15.13 -13.00
CA LYS A 107 -2.41 -15.48 -12.01
C LYS A 107 -2.07 -14.92 -10.62
N MET A 108 -0.83 -15.13 -10.16
CA MET A 108 -0.37 -14.62 -8.86
C MET A 108 -0.53 -13.10 -8.77
N TRP A 109 -0.04 -12.36 -9.77
CA TRP A 109 -0.14 -10.89 -9.78
C TRP A 109 -1.57 -10.39 -9.88
N VAL A 110 -2.41 -11.03 -10.71
CA VAL A 110 -3.83 -10.71 -10.83
C VAL A 110 -4.56 -10.93 -9.51
N ASP A 111 -4.26 -12.02 -8.81
CA ASP A 111 -4.86 -12.32 -7.51
C ASP A 111 -4.39 -11.35 -6.43
N ASP A 112 -3.12 -10.93 -6.44
CA ASP A 112 -2.61 -9.92 -5.51
C ASP A 112 -3.32 -8.57 -5.72
N VAL A 113 -3.47 -8.12 -6.98
CA VAL A 113 -4.10 -6.83 -7.25
C VAL A 113 -5.62 -6.80 -7.03
N LYS A 114 -6.28 -7.97 -6.92
CA LYS A 114 -7.67 -8.04 -6.44
C LYS A 114 -7.80 -7.48 -5.03
N ILE A 115 -6.81 -7.71 -4.17
CA ILE A 115 -6.78 -7.15 -2.82
C ILE A 115 -6.75 -5.62 -2.87
N GLY A 116 -6.08 -5.04 -3.88
CA GLY A 116 -6.08 -3.59 -4.11
C GLY A 116 -7.47 -3.00 -4.36
N SER A 117 -8.41 -3.79 -4.90
CA SER A 117 -9.80 -3.38 -5.10
C SER A 117 -10.76 -3.85 -4.01
N ASP A 118 -10.29 -4.65 -3.05
CA ASP A 118 -11.07 -5.11 -1.90
C ASP A 118 -11.16 -4.00 -0.84
N THR A 119 -12.03 -3.03 -1.11
CA THR A 119 -12.15 -1.80 -0.31
C THR A 119 -12.74 -2.04 1.07
N ARG A 120 -12.51 -1.10 1.98
CA ARG A 120 -13.11 -1.07 3.31
C ARG A 120 -13.84 0.26 3.50
N PRO A 121 -15.10 0.25 3.98
CA PRO A 121 -15.80 1.50 4.28
C PRO A 121 -15.15 2.21 5.46
N LEU A 122 -15.30 3.54 5.51
CA LEU A 122 -14.97 4.32 6.72
C LEU A 122 -15.67 3.72 7.94
N GLY A 123 -14.96 3.66 9.07
CA GLY A 123 -15.44 3.03 10.30
C GLY A 123 -15.17 1.53 10.40
N PHE A 124 -14.65 0.86 9.36
CA PHE A 124 -14.17 -0.52 9.46
C PHE A 124 -13.12 -0.69 10.58
N HIS A 125 -12.17 0.24 10.63
CA HIS A 125 -11.23 0.44 11.73
C HIS A 125 -10.77 1.90 11.71
N GLN A 126 -10.49 2.43 12.91
CA GLN A 126 -9.92 3.76 13.11
C GLN A 126 -8.63 3.58 13.91
N PHE A 127 -7.50 4.03 13.37
CA PHE A 127 -6.24 3.99 14.10
C PHE A 127 -6.30 4.97 15.28
N LYS A 128 -5.80 4.53 16.44
CA LYS A 128 -5.66 5.36 17.65
C LYS A 128 -4.25 5.91 17.82
N CYS A 129 -3.52 6.04 16.71
CA CYS A 129 -2.11 6.39 16.67
C CYS A 129 -1.78 7.17 15.40
N ASP A 130 -0.62 7.80 15.36
CA ASP A 130 -0.24 8.64 14.23
C ASP A 130 -0.02 7.80 12.96
N VAL A 131 -0.35 8.40 11.82
CA VAL A 131 -0.19 7.81 10.49
C VAL A 131 0.75 8.68 9.66
N LEU A 132 1.86 8.08 9.21
CA LEU A 132 2.73 8.65 8.20
C LEU A 132 2.43 8.02 6.84
N LEU A 133 2.12 8.85 5.85
CA LEU A 133 1.96 8.46 4.46
C LEU A 133 3.12 9.02 3.64
N LEU A 134 3.84 8.14 2.94
CA LEU A 134 4.87 8.53 1.99
C LEU A 134 4.36 8.28 0.56
N ARG A 135 4.27 9.34 -0.24
CA ARG A 135 3.77 9.30 -1.63
C ARG A 135 4.92 9.38 -2.63
N GLY A 136 4.94 8.49 -3.63
CA GLY A 136 5.96 8.48 -4.68
C GLY A 136 5.64 9.45 -5.81
N LEU A 137 6.42 10.51 -5.98
CA LEU A 137 6.15 11.55 -6.98
C LEU A 137 6.40 11.11 -8.42
N ARG A 138 7.28 10.14 -8.67
CA ARG A 138 7.61 9.76 -10.07
C ARG A 138 6.46 9.07 -10.78
N ASN A 139 5.46 8.57 -10.04
CA ASN A 139 4.23 8.06 -10.63
C ASN A 139 3.39 9.17 -11.29
N LEU A 140 3.56 10.44 -10.87
CA LEU A 140 2.96 11.60 -11.56
C LEU A 140 3.49 11.74 -13.00
N GLY A 141 4.66 11.18 -13.30
CA GLY A 141 5.19 11.12 -14.66
C GLY A 141 4.26 10.41 -15.63
N LEU A 142 3.38 9.52 -15.16
CA LEU A 142 2.36 8.88 -15.99
C LEU A 142 1.37 9.89 -16.58
N GLU A 143 1.14 11.02 -15.91
CA GLU A 143 0.24 12.06 -16.43
C GLU A 143 0.84 12.80 -17.62
N SER A 144 2.17 12.87 -17.72
CA SER A 144 2.83 13.50 -18.87
C SER A 144 2.57 12.77 -20.20
N MET A 145 2.12 11.51 -20.15
CA MET A 145 1.80 10.72 -21.34
C MET A 145 0.69 11.36 -22.20
N LYS A 146 -0.29 12.03 -21.57
CA LYS A 146 -1.41 12.66 -22.30
C LYS A 146 -1.00 13.88 -23.12
N ASP A 147 0.08 14.55 -22.70
CA ASP A 147 0.61 15.78 -23.30
C ASP A 147 1.90 15.55 -24.10
N SER A 148 2.30 14.27 -24.27
CA SER A 148 3.57 13.90 -24.89
C SER A 148 3.65 14.18 -26.40
N GLY A 149 2.51 14.32 -27.08
CA GLY A 149 2.41 14.39 -28.54
C GLY A 149 2.66 13.06 -29.25
N ASP A 150 3.07 12.00 -28.54
CA ASP A 150 3.22 10.65 -29.08
C ASP A 150 1.88 9.90 -29.01
N PRO A 151 1.28 9.50 -30.16
CA PRO A 151 0.01 8.78 -30.18
C PRO A 151 0.01 7.48 -29.35
N ALA A 152 1.15 6.79 -29.24
CA ALA A 152 1.25 5.56 -28.47
C ALA A 152 1.16 5.83 -26.95
N MET A 153 1.83 6.88 -26.47
CA MET A 153 1.79 7.29 -25.07
C MET A 153 0.42 7.85 -24.70
N MET A 154 -0.19 8.67 -25.56
CA MET A 154 -1.55 9.17 -25.35
C MET A 154 -2.57 8.02 -25.29
N LYS A 155 -2.43 7.01 -26.16
CA LYS A 155 -3.28 5.81 -26.10
C LYS A 155 -3.07 5.04 -24.80
N ARG A 156 -1.82 4.89 -24.33
CA ARG A 156 -1.50 4.24 -23.05
C ARG A 156 -2.14 4.98 -21.87
N HIS A 157 -2.06 6.31 -21.85
CA HIS A 157 -2.74 7.15 -20.87
C HIS A 157 -4.25 6.87 -20.87
N ALA A 158 -4.89 6.96 -22.03
CA ALA A 158 -6.35 6.76 -22.16
C ALA A 158 -6.82 5.35 -21.78
N ILE A 159 -5.98 4.33 -21.95
CA ILE A 159 -6.27 2.99 -21.44
C ILE A 159 -6.18 2.99 -19.92
N ARG A 160 -5.08 3.49 -19.35
CA ARG A 160 -4.86 3.50 -17.89
C ARG A 160 -5.91 4.32 -17.14
N ASP A 161 -6.31 5.47 -17.68
CA ASP A 161 -7.39 6.30 -17.15
C ASP A 161 -8.69 5.49 -16.93
N LYS A 162 -8.99 4.58 -17.85
CA LYS A 162 -10.16 3.68 -17.69
C LYS A 162 -9.93 2.58 -16.68
N LEU A 163 -8.69 2.12 -16.50
CA LEU A 163 -8.37 0.98 -15.64
C LEU A 163 -8.30 1.36 -14.16
N MET A 164 -7.74 2.53 -13.85
CA MET A 164 -7.41 2.91 -12.47
C MET A 164 -8.63 3.41 -11.70
N GLY A 165 -8.58 3.29 -10.37
CA GLY A 165 -9.62 3.81 -9.47
C GLY A 165 -9.46 5.30 -9.15
N SER A 166 -8.49 5.98 -9.77
CA SER A 166 -8.35 7.43 -9.74
C SER A 166 -9.51 8.11 -10.49
N PRO A 167 -9.76 9.41 -10.24
CA PRO A 167 -10.79 10.15 -10.95
C PRO A 167 -10.53 10.17 -12.47
N PRO A 168 -11.56 10.40 -13.31
CA PRO A 168 -11.38 10.52 -14.75
C PRO A 168 -10.34 11.59 -15.12
N GLY A 169 -9.52 11.29 -16.10
CA GLY A 169 -8.40 12.12 -16.57
C GLY A 169 -7.04 11.80 -15.94
N TRP A 170 -6.95 10.76 -15.11
CA TRP A 170 -5.74 10.36 -14.39
C TRP A 170 -5.30 8.93 -14.76
N ALA A 171 -4.08 8.77 -15.25
CA ALA A 171 -3.47 7.46 -15.52
C ALA A 171 -2.72 6.86 -14.32
N MET A 172 -2.48 7.64 -13.27
CA MET A 172 -1.89 7.17 -12.01
C MET A 172 -2.85 6.30 -11.21
N ASP A 173 -2.27 5.44 -10.36
CA ASP A 173 -3.02 4.44 -9.59
C ASP A 173 -4.01 5.07 -8.59
N CYS A 174 -3.68 6.24 -8.05
CA CYS A 174 -4.47 6.99 -7.09
C CYS A 174 -4.21 8.48 -7.33
N SER A 175 -5.19 9.38 -7.25
CA SER A 175 -4.96 10.84 -7.37
C SER A 175 -4.37 11.43 -6.09
N PRO A 176 -3.77 12.64 -6.13
CA PRO A 176 -3.26 13.33 -4.95
C PRO A 176 -4.24 13.41 -3.79
N GLU A 177 -5.51 13.71 -4.06
CA GLU A 177 -6.58 13.87 -3.08
C GLU A 177 -6.93 12.53 -2.42
N GLN A 178 -6.88 11.43 -3.17
CA GLN A 178 -7.14 10.09 -2.65
C GLN A 178 -6.08 9.61 -1.62
N TYR A 179 -4.89 10.22 -1.62
CA TYR A 179 -3.89 9.99 -0.56
C TYR A 179 -4.25 10.74 0.73
N GLU A 180 -4.77 11.96 0.62
CA GLU A 180 -5.16 12.79 1.78
C GLU A 180 -6.30 12.18 2.59
N GLU A 181 -7.12 11.34 1.94
CA GLU A 181 -8.20 10.57 2.57
C GLU A 181 -7.74 9.68 3.74
N TRP A 182 -6.45 9.36 3.87
CA TRP A 182 -5.91 8.67 5.05
C TRP A 182 -6.10 9.44 6.36
N GLN A 183 -6.25 10.77 6.31
CA GLN A 183 -6.57 11.58 7.48
C GLN A 183 -7.85 11.11 8.18
N LYS A 184 -8.82 10.57 7.44
CA LYS A 184 -10.09 10.08 7.99
C LYS A 184 -9.97 8.74 8.72
N TRP A 185 -8.82 8.07 8.65
CA TRP A 185 -8.60 6.72 9.20
C TRP A 185 -7.79 6.72 10.49
N THR A 186 -7.45 7.89 11.03
CA THR A 186 -6.76 8.01 12.31
C THR A 186 -7.37 9.10 13.19
N ASP A 187 -7.36 8.88 14.51
CA ASP A 187 -7.63 9.91 15.51
C ASP A 187 -6.32 10.57 16.01
N GLY A 188 -5.16 10.06 15.57
CA GLY A 188 -3.86 10.64 15.82
C GLY A 188 -3.46 11.69 14.79
N GLU A 189 -2.18 12.07 14.78
CA GLU A 189 -1.65 12.96 13.77
C GLU A 189 -1.56 12.24 12.42
N PHE A 190 -2.00 12.92 11.35
CA PHE A 190 -1.78 12.48 9.98
C PHE A 190 -0.70 13.35 9.32
N LEU A 191 0.38 12.69 8.90
CA LEU A 191 1.48 13.33 8.18
C LEU A 191 1.61 12.71 6.80
N MET A 192 1.61 13.55 5.76
CA MET A 192 1.91 13.13 4.39
C MET A 192 3.22 13.77 3.93
N LYS A 193 4.09 12.98 3.30
CA LYS A 193 5.32 13.47 2.68
C LYS A 193 5.47 12.93 1.27
N ASP A 194 5.89 13.83 0.39
CA ASP A 194 6.22 13.51 -0.99
C ASP A 194 7.68 13.11 -1.10
N ILE A 195 7.92 12.01 -1.83
CA ILE A 195 9.24 11.44 -2.05
C ILE A 195 9.50 11.38 -3.56
N ASP A 196 10.64 11.90 -4.01
CA ASP A 196 11.09 11.76 -5.41
C ASP A 196 11.56 10.32 -5.72
N ALA A 197 10.62 9.39 -5.68
CA ALA A 197 10.78 7.99 -6.04
C ALA A 197 9.56 7.52 -6.82
N ASP A 198 9.74 6.42 -7.56
CA ASP A 198 8.61 5.67 -8.11
C ASP A 198 8.00 4.74 -7.05
N HIS A 199 6.88 4.12 -7.41
CA HIS A 199 6.16 3.19 -6.54
C HIS A 199 7.04 2.10 -5.93
N VAL A 200 8.01 1.57 -6.67
CA VAL A 200 8.83 0.43 -6.24
C VAL A 200 10.03 0.91 -5.43
N GLY A 201 10.66 2.01 -5.84
CA GLY A 201 11.87 2.56 -5.26
C GLY A 201 11.68 3.27 -3.93
N ILE A 202 10.46 3.72 -3.60
CA ILE A 202 10.16 4.47 -2.38
C ILE A 202 10.61 3.75 -1.10
N LYS A 203 10.49 2.41 -1.05
CA LYS A 203 10.86 1.58 0.11
C LYS A 203 12.35 1.58 0.44
N SER A 204 13.19 1.89 -0.54
CA SER A 204 14.65 1.97 -0.39
C SER A 204 15.18 3.39 -0.57
N HIS A 205 14.29 4.37 -0.76
CA HIS A 205 14.69 5.75 -0.97
C HIS A 205 15.23 6.38 0.32
N LYS A 206 16.39 7.02 0.26
CA LYS A 206 17.07 7.59 1.44
C LYS A 206 16.16 8.56 2.22
N ASP A 207 15.39 9.39 1.51
CA ASP A 207 14.54 10.41 2.15
C ASP A 207 13.28 9.79 2.73
N ALA A 208 12.78 8.69 2.16
CA ALA A 208 11.69 7.92 2.74
C ALA A 208 12.15 7.26 4.06
N LEU A 209 13.32 6.62 4.03
CA LEU A 209 13.91 6.02 5.23
C LEU A 209 14.18 7.07 6.32
N ALA A 210 14.70 8.23 5.96
CA ALA A 210 14.92 9.34 6.89
C ALA A 210 13.60 9.85 7.48
N ALA A 211 12.55 10.01 6.65
CA ALA A 211 11.23 10.40 7.10
C ALA A 211 10.63 9.40 8.10
N ILE A 212 10.77 8.10 7.84
CA ILE A 212 10.33 7.04 8.76
C ILE A 212 11.12 7.13 10.06
N TRP A 213 12.44 7.23 10.01
CA TRP A 213 13.26 7.28 11.22
C TRP A 213 12.94 8.46 12.13
N GLU A 214 12.71 9.64 11.53
CA GLU A 214 12.32 10.83 12.30
C GLU A 214 10.93 10.67 12.91
N PHE A 215 9.96 10.17 12.13
CA PHE A 215 8.59 9.92 12.61
C PHE A 215 8.55 8.92 13.78
N LEU A 216 9.44 7.93 13.79
CA LEU A 216 9.50 6.91 14.83
C LEU A 216 10.35 7.30 16.04
N LYS A 217 10.99 8.47 16.04
CA LYS A 217 11.91 8.90 17.11
C LYS A 217 11.25 8.94 18.48
N ASP A 218 10.02 9.45 18.54
CA ASP A 218 9.26 9.62 19.78
C ASP A 218 8.37 8.42 20.12
N LYS A 219 8.42 7.36 19.30
CA LYS A 219 7.65 6.11 19.48
C LYS A 219 8.49 4.97 20.07
N ARG A 220 9.73 5.25 20.48
CA ARG A 220 10.67 4.25 20.98
C ARG A 220 10.32 3.85 22.40
N ALA A 221 10.52 2.56 22.71
CA ALA A 221 10.57 2.12 24.09
C ALA A 221 11.72 2.83 24.82
N PRO A 222 11.60 3.09 26.13
CA PRO A 222 12.76 3.49 26.92
C PRO A 222 13.85 2.42 26.82
N ASP A 223 15.11 2.83 26.92
CA ASP A 223 16.24 1.90 26.91
C ASP A 223 16.06 0.84 28.03
N PRO A 224 16.38 -0.43 27.75
CA PRO A 224 16.29 -1.47 28.75
C PRO A 224 17.19 -1.10 29.94
N LYS A 225 16.65 -1.19 31.15
CA LYS A 225 17.46 -0.99 32.37
C LYS A 225 18.64 -1.98 32.33
N PRO A 226 19.87 -1.55 32.67
CA PRO A 226 21.01 -2.45 32.78
C PRO A 226 20.62 -3.66 33.64
N ARG A 227 21.01 -4.87 33.21
CA ARG A 227 20.89 -6.04 34.09
C ARG A 227 21.81 -5.79 35.29
N ALA A 228 21.22 -5.76 36.49
CA ALA A 228 21.95 -5.73 37.74
C ALA A 228 22.77 -7.01 37.93
#